data_AF-A0A9Q0LSX5-F1
#
_entry.id   AF-A0A9Q0LSX5-F1
#
_cell.length_a   1.000
_cell.length_b   1.000
_cell.length_c   1.000
_cell.angle_alpha   90.00
_cell.angle_beta   90.00
_cell.angle_gamma   90.00
#
_symmetry.space_group_name_H-M   'P 1'
#
loop_
_entity.id
_entity.type
_entity.pdbx_description
1 polymer ?
#
loop_
_entity_poly.entity_id
_entity_poly.type
_entity_poly.pdbx_seq_one_letter_code
_entity_poly.pdbx_strand_id
1 'polypeptide(L)'
;MLSEEDCSSIDIQSLSQQSDYQLVYFYDHDSFHHYCILYEVSQSTGLGTFVVNLAGTIPVSIGIPHPIYDSNTELQGAGVFKKSGAQTLLISGIIRNACNQTSECQSGYYVTDPAHNINNGFFEVVMMLKEYYEQNNLPLLHLQLHGMSEASCSDIDVLLSSGLKIKPDNNSFLSKFTSQLRTQVDSLDDPWFIFLYQDDTLHDSCDLYGTSNTEGRGLNGVDSSLVCSTSSSFISHSFIHAEQKYFIRQNRSYDLFWANALKYSYSSVYCLPIRDNVGGSCLVVDSSSLINFSQFLFLFIFFIFFIFL
;
A
#
# COMPACT_ATOMS: atom_id res chain seq x y z
N MET A 1 14.55 30.85 0.94
CA MET A 1 15.40 29.71 1.27
C MET A 1 14.85 29.17 2.58
N LEU A 2 13.86 28.28 2.50
CA LEU A 2 13.25 27.64 3.67
C LEU A 2 14.14 26.45 4.03
N SER A 3 14.48 26.28 5.30
CA SER A 3 15.33 25.20 5.78
C SER A 3 14.58 23.87 5.71
N GLU A 4 14.99 22.99 4.79
CA GLU A 4 14.44 21.63 4.53
C GLU A 4 14.88 20.58 5.58
N GLU A 5 15.08 20.98 6.84
CA GLU A 5 15.88 20.21 7.81
C GLU A 5 15.15 19.59 9.00
N ASP A 6 13.82 19.59 9.05
CA ASP A 6 13.16 18.85 10.13
C ASP A 6 11.77 18.37 9.75
N CYS A 7 11.38 17.26 10.35
CA CYS A 7 9.99 16.86 10.43
C CYS A 7 9.16 17.83 11.31
N SER A 8 9.60 19.09 11.54
CA SER A 8 8.92 20.05 12.44
C SER A 8 7.55 20.46 11.96
N SER A 9 7.36 20.37 10.65
CA SER A 9 6.07 20.63 10.04
C SER A 9 5.11 19.46 10.30
N ILE A 10 5.60 18.31 10.77
CA ILE A 10 4.82 17.22 11.37
C ILE A 10 4.72 17.47 12.88
N ASP A 11 3.52 17.77 13.38
CA ASP A 11 3.30 18.06 14.81
C ASP A 11 3.37 16.81 15.72
N ILE A 12 4.42 16.02 15.62
CA ILE A 12 4.65 14.82 16.44
C ILE A 12 4.97 15.09 17.91
N GLN A 13 4.87 16.33 18.39
CA GLN A 13 5.16 16.62 19.80
C GLN A 13 4.23 15.86 20.75
N SER A 14 3.04 15.47 20.28
CA SER A 14 2.14 14.61 21.06
C SER A 14 2.61 13.14 21.08
N LEU A 15 3.17 12.60 19.99
CA LEU A 15 3.65 11.21 19.90
C LEU A 15 5.07 11.00 20.43
N SER A 16 5.97 11.94 20.22
CA SER A 16 7.35 11.92 20.75
C SER A 16 7.42 12.12 22.26
N GLN A 17 6.31 12.54 22.89
CA GLN A 17 6.15 12.53 24.34
C GLN A 17 5.69 11.16 24.88
N GLN A 18 5.29 10.22 24.01
CA GLN A 18 5.10 8.84 24.40
C GLN A 18 6.44 8.11 24.29
N SER A 19 6.83 7.38 25.34
CA SER A 19 8.08 6.62 25.41
C SER A 19 8.20 5.49 24.37
N ASP A 20 7.13 5.25 23.63
CA ASP A 20 6.93 4.06 22.81
C ASP A 20 7.27 4.30 21.34
N TYR A 21 7.44 5.55 20.92
CA TYR A 21 7.76 5.91 19.53
C TYR A 21 8.93 6.87 19.42
N GLN A 22 9.63 6.78 18.29
CA GLN A 22 10.64 7.75 17.89
C GLN A 22 10.37 8.25 16.48
N LEU A 23 10.47 9.57 16.30
CA LEU A 23 10.51 10.17 14.97
C LEU A 23 11.94 10.51 14.60
N VAL A 24 12.32 10.12 13.38
CA VAL A 24 13.62 10.43 12.80
C VAL A 24 13.42 11.04 11.43
N TYR A 25 14.11 12.16 11.20
CA TYR A 25 14.35 12.66 9.86
C TYR A 25 15.48 11.86 9.22
N PHE A 26 15.27 11.39 8.00
CA PHE A 26 16.24 10.61 7.26
C PHE A 26 16.44 11.18 5.86
N TYR A 27 17.69 11.45 5.52
CA TYR A 27 18.11 11.81 4.17
C TYR A 27 18.75 10.61 3.48
N ASP A 28 18.14 10.18 2.38
CA ASP A 28 18.67 9.08 1.59
C ASP A 28 19.63 9.59 0.52
N HIS A 29 20.93 9.37 0.73
CA HIS A 29 21.96 9.80 -0.21
C HIS A 29 21.88 9.13 -1.59
N ASP A 30 21.19 7.99 -1.72
CA ASP A 30 21.06 7.28 -3.00
C ASP A 30 19.96 7.90 -3.88
N SER A 31 18.83 8.28 -3.28
CA SER A 31 17.69 8.85 -4.01
C SER A 31 17.58 10.38 -3.89
N PHE A 32 18.40 10.99 -3.03
CA PHE A 32 18.34 12.41 -2.66
C PHE A 32 16.95 12.82 -2.12
N HIS A 33 16.21 11.88 -1.55
CA HIS A 33 14.91 12.14 -0.95
C HIS A 33 15.01 12.30 0.57
N HIS A 34 14.05 13.08 1.10
CA HIS A 34 13.90 13.33 2.52
C HIS A 34 12.69 12.58 3.05
N TYR A 35 12.88 11.91 4.18
CA TYR A 35 11.87 11.07 4.80
C TYR A 35 11.67 11.45 6.26
N CYS A 36 10.43 11.35 6.71
CA CYS A 36 10.11 11.33 8.13
C CYS A 36 9.66 9.93 8.52
N ILE A 37 10.37 9.34 9.46
CA ILE A 37 10.22 7.94 9.88
C ILE A 37 9.72 7.95 11.32
N LEU A 38 8.48 7.53 11.52
CA LEU A 38 7.95 7.20 12.83
C LEU A 38 8.10 5.69 13.03
N TYR A 39 8.78 5.27 14.08
CA TYR A 39 8.89 3.86 14.40
C TYR A 39 8.71 3.61 15.89
N GLU A 40 8.19 2.44 16.17
CA GLU A 40 7.92 1.95 17.52
C GLU A 40 9.23 1.49 18.18
N VAL A 41 9.58 2.08 19.32
CA VAL A 41 10.76 1.74 20.13
C VAL A 41 10.43 0.79 21.29
N SER A 42 9.18 0.77 21.74
CA SER A 42 8.66 -0.22 22.68
C SER A 42 7.50 -0.94 21.98
N GLN A 43 7.51 -2.29 21.91
CA GLN A 43 6.57 -3.10 21.12
C GLN A 43 5.16 -3.15 21.76
N SER A 44 4.55 -2.01 22.06
CA SER A 44 3.30 -1.89 22.80
C SER A 44 2.04 -1.89 21.93
N THR A 45 2.12 -1.41 20.68
CA THR A 45 0.97 -1.27 19.77
C THR A 45 1.09 -2.10 18.50
N GLY A 46 2.31 -2.51 18.15
CA GLY A 46 2.60 -3.27 16.96
C GLY A 46 2.46 -2.50 15.65
N LEU A 47 2.51 -1.17 15.73
CA LEU A 47 2.60 -0.27 14.58
C LEU A 47 3.75 -0.67 13.67
N GLY A 48 4.95 -0.87 14.24
CA GLY A 48 6.18 -1.04 13.48
C GLY A 48 6.75 0.27 12.97
N THR A 49 6.75 0.47 11.64
CA THR A 49 7.39 1.61 10.99
C THR A 49 6.45 2.29 9.98
N PHE A 50 6.26 3.59 10.15
CA PHE A 50 5.55 4.45 9.22
C PHE A 50 6.51 5.49 8.65
N VAL A 51 6.56 5.60 7.32
CA VAL A 51 7.47 6.50 6.60
C VAL A 51 6.66 7.43 5.72
N VAL A 52 6.97 8.71 5.79
CA VAL A 52 6.47 9.75 4.88
C VAL A 52 7.60 10.18 3.95
N ASN A 53 7.36 10.16 2.65
CA ASN A 53 8.23 10.78 1.66
C ASN A 53 7.85 12.25 1.50
N LEU A 54 8.71 13.17 1.94
CA LEU A 54 8.43 14.62 1.89
C LEU A 54 8.38 15.16 0.44
N ALA A 55 8.93 14.42 -0.52
CA ALA A 55 8.86 14.72 -1.95
C ALA A 55 7.87 13.79 -2.70
N GLY A 56 7.04 13.03 -1.99
CA GLY A 56 6.13 12.05 -2.58
C GLY A 56 5.03 12.70 -3.42
N THR A 57 4.99 12.39 -4.72
CA THR A 57 4.00 12.94 -5.67
C THR A 57 2.86 11.99 -5.98
N ILE A 58 3.00 10.70 -5.63
CA ILE A 58 1.98 9.68 -5.87
C ILE A 58 1.21 9.44 -4.56
N PRO A 59 -0.12 9.67 -4.52
CA PRO A 59 -0.94 9.51 -3.33
C PRO A 59 -1.26 8.04 -3.03
N VAL A 60 -0.20 7.25 -2.92
CA VAL A 60 -0.20 5.83 -2.59
C VAL A 60 0.44 5.64 -1.23
N SER A 61 -0.24 4.85 -0.41
CA SER A 61 0.30 4.21 0.78
C SER A 61 0.66 2.77 0.45
N ILE A 62 1.90 2.37 0.69
CA ILE A 62 2.33 0.97 0.54
C ILE A 62 2.26 0.30 1.91
N GLY A 63 1.44 -0.73 2.05
CA GLY A 63 1.27 -1.49 3.28
C GLY A 63 1.93 -2.85 3.24
N ILE A 64 2.74 -3.17 4.25
CA ILE A 64 3.35 -4.47 4.47
C ILE A 64 2.87 -5.03 5.82
N PRO A 65 1.75 -5.77 5.85
CA PRO A 65 1.20 -6.31 7.10
C PRO A 65 2.01 -7.52 7.60
N HIS A 66 2.73 -8.22 6.72
CA HIS A 66 3.42 -9.48 7.06
C HIS A 66 4.92 -9.47 6.71
N PRO A 67 5.73 -8.49 7.17
CA PRO A 67 7.11 -8.32 6.71
C PRO A 67 7.98 -9.59 6.83
N ILE A 68 7.87 -10.32 7.95
CA ILE A 68 8.70 -11.52 8.20
C ILE A 68 8.02 -12.79 7.68
N TYR A 69 6.72 -12.91 7.91
CA TYR A 69 5.96 -14.11 7.54
C TYR A 69 5.84 -14.25 6.02
N ASP A 70 5.53 -13.15 5.34
CA ASP A 70 5.57 -13.04 3.89
C ASP A 70 6.97 -12.56 3.51
N SER A 71 8.00 -13.39 3.75
CA SER A 71 9.42 -13.02 3.66
C SER A 71 9.79 -12.17 2.42
N ASN A 72 10.62 -11.14 2.63
CA ASN A 72 11.06 -10.15 1.63
C ASN A 72 9.98 -9.15 1.17
N THR A 73 8.74 -9.20 1.67
CA THR A 73 7.73 -8.14 1.38
C THR A 73 8.14 -6.79 1.95
N GLU A 74 8.82 -6.74 3.09
CA GLU A 74 9.36 -5.54 3.74
C GLU A 74 10.43 -4.88 2.88
N LEU A 75 11.35 -5.69 2.35
CA LEU A 75 12.37 -5.19 1.47
C LEU A 75 11.70 -4.70 0.19
N GLN A 76 10.82 -5.51 -0.42
CA GLN A 76 10.17 -5.15 -1.69
C GLN A 76 9.35 -3.87 -1.54
N GLY A 77 8.52 -3.77 -0.50
CA GLY A 77 7.75 -2.58 -0.18
C GLY A 77 8.62 -1.33 -0.07
N ALA A 78 9.74 -1.40 0.66
CA ALA A 78 10.69 -0.30 0.75
C ALA A 78 11.31 0.06 -0.61
N GLY A 79 11.64 -0.94 -1.44
CA GLY A 79 12.16 -0.74 -2.79
C GLY A 79 11.14 -0.06 -3.72
N VAL A 80 9.90 -0.53 -3.71
CA VAL A 80 8.79 0.05 -4.49
C VAL A 80 8.51 1.47 -4.00
N PHE A 81 8.47 1.71 -2.69
CA PHE A 81 8.30 3.04 -2.10
C PHE A 81 9.36 4.03 -2.59
N LYS A 82 10.65 3.68 -2.43
CA LYS A 82 11.78 4.51 -2.87
C LYS A 82 11.73 4.81 -4.37
N LYS A 83 11.37 3.83 -5.20
CA LYS A 83 11.42 3.95 -6.67
C LYS A 83 10.17 4.58 -7.27
N SER A 84 9.01 4.47 -6.64
CA SER A 84 7.72 4.93 -7.19
C SER A 84 7.46 6.41 -6.96
N GLY A 85 7.92 6.98 -5.85
CA GLY A 85 7.48 8.29 -5.39
C GLY A 85 6.14 8.24 -4.64
N ALA A 86 5.73 7.05 -4.17
CA ALA A 86 4.64 6.89 -3.21
C ALA A 86 4.86 7.79 -1.98
N GLN A 87 3.76 8.28 -1.42
CA GLN A 87 3.76 9.23 -0.31
C GLN A 87 4.05 8.57 1.03
N THR A 88 3.50 7.36 1.25
CA THR A 88 3.70 6.68 2.53
C THR A 88 4.05 5.20 2.37
N LEU A 89 4.79 4.69 3.35
CA LEU A 89 5.10 3.28 3.54
C LEU A 89 4.77 2.92 4.98
N LEU A 90 4.04 1.82 5.18
CA LEU A 90 3.69 1.27 6.46
C LEU A 90 4.14 -0.19 6.51
N ILE A 91 4.99 -0.52 7.48
CA ILE A 91 5.49 -1.88 7.73
C ILE A 91 5.08 -2.27 9.15
N SER A 92 4.31 -3.34 9.28
CA SER A 92 3.83 -3.80 10.60
C SER A 92 4.98 -4.19 11.53
N GLY A 93 4.82 -3.89 12.82
CA GLY A 93 5.74 -4.31 13.88
C GLY A 93 5.45 -5.71 14.41
N ILE A 94 4.34 -6.32 14.00
CA ILE A 94 3.88 -7.61 14.51
C ILE A 94 4.14 -8.72 13.48
N ILE A 95 4.62 -9.87 13.95
CA ILE A 95 4.62 -11.09 13.15
C ILE A 95 3.24 -11.74 13.29
N ARG A 96 2.57 -12.03 12.16
CA ARG A 96 1.16 -12.46 12.16
C ARG A 96 0.83 -13.60 13.12
N ASN A 97 1.76 -14.54 13.32
CA ASN A 97 1.60 -15.71 14.20
C ASN A 97 2.50 -15.65 15.45
N ALA A 98 2.86 -14.44 15.92
CA ALA A 98 3.61 -14.27 17.17
C ALA A 98 2.83 -14.81 18.39
N CYS A 99 1.50 -14.81 18.33
CA CYS A 99 0.64 -15.42 19.33
C CYS A 99 -0.33 -16.42 18.69
N ASN A 100 -0.34 -17.66 19.19
CA ASN A 100 -1.24 -18.72 18.71
C ASN A 100 -2.69 -18.58 19.19
N GLN A 101 -3.06 -17.44 19.79
CA GLN A 101 -4.45 -17.15 20.15
C GLN A 101 -5.23 -16.71 18.92
N THR A 102 -6.47 -17.16 18.85
CA THR A 102 -7.41 -16.76 17.79
C THR A 102 -7.84 -15.31 17.97
N SER A 103 -7.94 -14.57 16.87
CA SER A 103 -8.47 -13.21 16.84
C SER A 103 -9.98 -13.21 17.16
N GLU A 104 -10.39 -12.34 18.09
CA GLU A 104 -11.82 -12.08 18.35
C GLU A 104 -12.48 -11.38 17.16
N CYS A 105 -11.70 -10.63 16.37
CA CYS A 105 -12.19 -9.96 15.17
C CYS A 105 -12.61 -10.98 14.10
N GLN A 106 -11.76 -11.99 13.85
CA GLN A 106 -12.00 -13.03 12.86
C GLN A 106 -11.42 -14.37 13.31
N SER A 107 -12.29 -15.33 13.62
CA SER A 107 -11.92 -16.59 14.30
C SER A 107 -11.04 -17.56 13.49
N GLY A 108 -10.81 -17.30 12.20
CA GLY A 108 -9.89 -18.04 11.34
C GLY A 108 -8.44 -17.54 11.38
N TYR A 109 -8.16 -16.44 12.09
CA TYR A 109 -6.88 -15.75 12.09
C TYR A 109 -6.29 -15.61 13.49
N TYR A 110 -4.99 -15.33 13.56
CA TYR A 110 -4.29 -15.09 14.82
C TYR A 110 -4.62 -13.69 15.35
N VAL A 111 -4.64 -13.53 16.67
CA VAL A 111 -4.80 -12.21 17.31
C VAL A 111 -3.70 -11.23 16.91
N THR A 112 -2.53 -11.75 16.53
CA THR A 112 -1.38 -10.96 16.07
C THR A 112 -1.35 -10.74 14.56
N ASP A 113 -2.35 -11.19 13.80
CA ASP A 113 -2.40 -11.01 12.34
C ASP A 113 -2.84 -9.58 11.99
N PRO A 114 -1.93 -8.72 11.48
CA PRO A 114 -2.25 -7.30 11.31
C PRO A 114 -3.34 -7.06 10.27
N ALA A 115 -3.42 -7.92 9.25
CA ALA A 115 -4.41 -7.81 8.17
C ALA A 115 -5.80 -8.35 8.55
N HIS A 116 -5.94 -9.01 9.70
CA HIS A 116 -7.17 -9.71 10.12
C HIS A 116 -7.58 -9.38 11.56
N ASN A 117 -7.06 -8.29 12.10
CA ASN A 117 -7.40 -7.75 13.40
C ASN A 117 -7.39 -6.23 13.34
N ILE A 118 -8.26 -5.58 14.11
CA ILE A 118 -8.33 -4.12 14.22
C ILE A 118 -7.57 -3.57 15.43
N ASN A 119 -7.24 -4.43 16.40
CA ASN A 119 -6.54 -4.05 17.63
C ASN A 119 -5.02 -4.04 17.44
N ASN A 120 -4.54 -3.25 16.47
CA ASN A 120 -3.11 -3.05 16.21
C ASN A 120 -2.87 -1.68 15.55
N GLY A 121 -1.64 -1.16 15.68
CA GLY A 121 -1.29 0.14 15.11
C GLY A 121 -1.27 0.20 13.58
N PHE A 122 -1.18 -0.96 12.89
CA PHE A 122 -1.19 -1.00 11.43
C PHE A 122 -2.59 -0.64 10.89
N PHE A 123 -3.65 -1.27 11.38
CA PHE A 123 -5.03 -0.95 11.03
C PHE A 123 -5.37 0.51 11.36
N GLU A 124 -4.97 0.97 12.55
CA GLU A 124 -5.20 2.33 13.03
C GLU A 124 -4.61 3.38 12.07
N VAL A 125 -3.34 3.22 11.67
CA VAL A 125 -2.71 4.16 10.72
C VAL A 125 -3.38 4.15 9.35
N VAL A 126 -3.82 2.99 8.85
CA VAL A 126 -4.52 2.94 7.56
C VAL A 126 -5.86 3.66 7.63
N MET A 127 -6.61 3.53 8.73
CA MET A 127 -7.87 4.27 8.92
C MET A 127 -7.62 5.78 9.10
N MET A 128 -6.56 6.18 9.81
CA MET A 128 -6.19 7.60 9.92
C MET A 128 -5.81 8.20 8.57
N LEU A 129 -5.06 7.47 7.74
CA LEU A 129 -4.79 7.90 6.36
C LEU A 129 -6.09 8.07 5.60
N LYS A 130 -7.01 7.11 5.67
CA LYS A 130 -8.33 7.23 5.01
C LYS A 130 -9.04 8.52 5.41
N GLU A 131 -9.20 8.76 6.71
CA GLU A 131 -9.86 9.96 7.23
C GLU A 131 -9.17 11.24 6.78
N TYR A 132 -7.84 11.29 6.84
CA TYR A 132 -7.06 12.44 6.41
C TYR A 132 -7.29 12.78 4.94
N TYR A 133 -7.19 11.79 4.04
CA TYR A 133 -7.38 12.04 2.60
C TYR A 133 -8.83 12.42 2.29
N GLU A 134 -9.81 11.82 2.96
CA GLU A 134 -11.23 12.18 2.81
C GLU A 134 -11.53 13.62 3.26
N GLN A 135 -11.02 14.03 4.43
CA GLN A 135 -11.20 15.40 4.94
C GLN A 135 -10.58 16.46 4.03
N ASN A 136 -9.54 16.09 3.28
CA ASN A 136 -8.85 16.98 2.34
C ASN A 136 -9.35 16.84 0.89
N ASN A 137 -10.40 16.04 0.63
CA ASN A 137 -10.88 15.72 -0.72
C ASN A 137 -9.77 15.21 -1.66
N LEU A 138 -8.84 14.42 -1.12
CA LEU A 138 -7.74 13.81 -1.86
C LEU A 138 -8.02 12.31 -2.08
N PRO A 139 -7.61 11.74 -3.21
CA PRO A 139 -7.70 10.29 -3.39
C PRO A 139 -6.60 9.59 -2.59
N LEU A 140 -6.96 8.67 -1.69
CA LEU A 140 -6.02 7.70 -1.12
C LEU A 140 -6.08 6.40 -1.91
N LEU A 141 -4.93 5.83 -2.22
CA LEU A 141 -4.81 4.43 -2.59
C LEU A 141 -3.87 3.71 -1.63
N HIS A 142 -4.33 2.65 -0.97
CA HIS A 142 -3.50 1.76 -0.18
C HIS A 142 -3.22 0.47 -0.98
N LEU A 143 -1.96 0.29 -1.40
CA LEU A 143 -1.46 -0.93 -2.01
C LEU A 143 -0.87 -1.81 -0.91
N GLN A 144 -1.51 -2.93 -0.60
CA GLN A 144 -1.05 -3.85 0.41
C GLN A 144 -0.40 -5.08 -0.24
N LEU A 145 0.89 -5.28 0.04
CA LEU A 145 1.68 -6.38 -0.53
C LEU A 145 1.74 -7.56 0.45
N HIS A 146 1.30 -8.71 -0.02
CA HIS A 146 1.36 -10.00 0.65
C HIS A 146 2.27 -10.96 -0.11
N GLY A 147 2.51 -12.11 0.50
CA GLY A 147 3.23 -13.22 -0.10
C GLY A 147 2.45 -14.53 0.02
N MET A 148 2.35 -15.25 -1.10
CA MET A 148 1.75 -16.58 -1.11
C MET A 148 2.79 -17.67 -1.30
N SER A 149 2.46 -18.88 -0.87
CA SER A 149 3.30 -20.06 -1.07
C SER A 149 3.31 -20.50 -2.53
N GLU A 150 4.33 -21.25 -2.94
CA GLU A 150 4.40 -21.82 -4.30
C GLU A 150 3.22 -22.77 -4.58
N ALA A 151 2.72 -23.47 -3.57
CA ALA A 151 1.59 -24.39 -3.70
C ALA A 151 0.21 -23.69 -3.74
N SER A 152 0.09 -22.49 -3.18
CA SER A 152 -1.14 -21.70 -3.20
C SER A 152 -1.29 -21.01 -4.54
N CYS A 153 -2.43 -21.12 -5.22
CA CYS A 153 -2.64 -20.50 -6.55
C CYS A 153 -1.49 -20.87 -7.51
N SER A 154 -1.29 -22.18 -7.76
CA SER A 154 -0.07 -22.71 -8.39
C SER A 154 0.33 -22.05 -9.71
N ASP A 155 -0.66 -21.65 -10.50
CA ASP A 155 -0.45 -21.15 -11.86
C ASP A 155 -0.44 -19.62 -11.92
N ILE A 156 -0.58 -18.94 -10.77
CA ILE A 156 -0.64 -17.49 -10.64
C ILE A 156 0.62 -16.99 -9.95
N ASP A 157 1.35 -16.10 -10.62
CA ASP A 157 2.54 -15.48 -10.05
C ASP A 157 2.19 -14.28 -9.17
N VAL A 158 1.21 -13.48 -9.64
CA VAL A 158 0.66 -12.34 -8.92
C VAL A 158 -0.86 -12.33 -9.02
N LEU A 159 -1.56 -12.26 -7.89
CA LEU A 159 -2.98 -12.00 -7.83
C LEU A 159 -3.22 -10.58 -7.33
N LEU A 160 -3.99 -9.80 -8.09
CA LEU A 160 -4.45 -8.47 -7.73
C LEU A 160 -5.97 -8.46 -7.52
N SER A 161 -6.42 -7.77 -6.48
CA SER A 161 -7.85 -7.53 -6.23
C SER A 161 -8.07 -6.19 -5.52
N SER A 162 -9.33 -5.79 -5.40
CA SER A 162 -9.76 -4.66 -4.57
C SER A 162 -10.06 -5.06 -3.12
N GLY A 163 -9.59 -6.23 -2.66
CA GLY A 163 -10.06 -6.84 -1.41
C GLY A 163 -11.43 -7.52 -1.54
N LEU A 164 -11.91 -7.73 -2.77
CA LEU A 164 -13.26 -8.20 -3.08
C LEU A 164 -13.21 -9.19 -4.25
N LYS A 165 -14.17 -10.11 -4.30
CA LYS A 165 -14.49 -10.95 -5.46
C LYS A 165 -15.44 -10.21 -6.41
N ILE A 166 -15.06 -9.00 -6.80
CA ILE A 166 -15.85 -8.15 -7.70
C ILE A 166 -14.90 -7.65 -8.79
N LYS A 167 -15.31 -7.79 -10.05
CA LYS A 167 -14.53 -7.29 -11.19
C LYS A 167 -14.39 -5.78 -11.08
N PRO A 168 -13.18 -5.22 -11.04
CA PRO A 168 -13.01 -3.78 -11.06
C PRO A 168 -13.35 -3.21 -12.44
N ASP A 169 -13.82 -1.96 -12.47
CA ASP A 169 -14.07 -1.25 -13.73
C ASP A 169 -12.81 -1.23 -14.60
N ASN A 170 -12.96 -1.38 -15.92
CA ASN A 170 -11.83 -1.37 -16.86
C ASN A 170 -11.01 -0.07 -16.80
N ASN A 171 -11.62 1.04 -16.37
CA ASN A 171 -10.98 2.35 -16.24
C ASN A 171 -10.50 2.67 -14.82
N SER A 172 -10.74 1.77 -13.85
CA SER A 172 -10.28 1.94 -12.47
C SER A 172 -8.75 1.97 -12.39
N PHE A 173 -8.23 2.54 -11.30
CA PHE A 173 -6.79 2.52 -11.06
C PHE A 173 -6.25 1.09 -11.03
N LEU A 174 -6.92 0.16 -10.34
CA LEU A 174 -6.51 -1.24 -10.26
C LEU A 174 -6.37 -1.90 -11.64
N SER A 175 -7.32 -1.67 -12.56
CA SER A 175 -7.25 -2.18 -13.93
C SER A 175 -6.08 -1.58 -14.71
N LYS A 176 -5.86 -0.26 -14.58
CA LYS A 176 -4.70 0.42 -15.21
C LYS A 176 -3.38 -0.08 -14.64
N PHE A 177 -3.28 -0.20 -13.32
CA PHE A 177 -2.12 -0.72 -12.62
C PHE A 177 -1.77 -2.14 -13.04
N THR A 178 -2.77 -3.02 -13.11
CA THR A 178 -2.60 -4.38 -13.62
C THR A 178 -2.04 -4.38 -15.04
N SER A 179 -2.60 -3.55 -15.93
CA SER A 179 -2.14 -3.43 -17.32
C SER A 179 -0.70 -2.90 -17.43
N GLN A 180 -0.36 -1.90 -16.62
CA GLN A 180 1.00 -1.37 -16.58
C GLN A 180 2.00 -2.38 -16.02
N LEU A 181 1.61 -3.15 -14.98
CA LEU A 181 2.47 -4.19 -14.43
C LEU A 181 2.75 -5.30 -15.46
N ARG A 182 1.72 -5.74 -16.21
CA ARG A 182 1.89 -6.66 -17.34
C ARG A 182 2.91 -6.13 -18.36
N THR A 183 2.74 -4.88 -18.77
CA THR A 183 3.68 -4.21 -19.69
C THR A 183 5.13 -4.23 -19.17
N GLN A 184 5.36 -4.06 -17.86
CA GLN A 184 6.72 -4.10 -17.30
C GLN A 184 7.35 -5.50 -17.38
N VAL A 185 6.55 -6.54 -17.16
CA VAL A 185 7.04 -7.94 -17.09
C VAL A 185 7.07 -8.63 -18.45
N ASP A 186 6.42 -8.08 -19.48
CA ASP A 186 6.43 -8.61 -20.86
C ASP A 186 7.83 -8.70 -21.47
N SER A 187 8.80 -7.97 -20.90
CA SER A 187 10.20 -8.01 -21.32
C SER A 187 11.02 -9.16 -20.75
N LEU A 188 10.46 -9.93 -19.81
CA LEU A 188 11.12 -11.09 -19.22
C LEU A 188 11.11 -12.26 -20.20
N ASP A 189 12.16 -13.11 -20.14
CA ASP A 189 12.18 -14.38 -20.87
C ASP A 189 11.03 -15.30 -20.44
N ASP A 190 10.59 -15.18 -19.19
CA ASP A 190 9.41 -15.83 -18.61
C ASP A 190 8.54 -14.78 -17.89
N PRO A 191 7.58 -14.14 -18.61
CA PRO A 191 6.71 -13.12 -18.04
C PRO A 191 5.78 -13.67 -16.95
N TRP A 192 5.55 -12.88 -15.90
CA TRP A 192 4.68 -13.31 -14.81
C TRP A 192 3.23 -13.48 -15.27
N PHE A 193 2.58 -14.54 -14.80
CA PHE A 193 1.13 -14.64 -14.90
C PHE A 193 0.45 -13.78 -13.83
N ILE A 194 0.06 -12.57 -14.24
CA ILE A 194 -0.66 -11.61 -13.39
C ILE A 194 -2.16 -11.82 -13.56
N PHE A 195 -2.78 -12.39 -12.53
CA PHE A 195 -4.23 -12.54 -12.44
C PHE A 195 -4.85 -11.31 -11.76
N LEU A 196 -5.83 -10.73 -12.43
CA LEU A 196 -6.74 -9.75 -11.83
C LEU A 196 -8.11 -10.39 -11.79
N TYR A 197 -8.81 -10.31 -10.67
CA TYR A 197 -10.16 -10.86 -10.59
C TYR A 197 -11.04 -10.29 -11.71
N GLN A 198 -11.59 -11.18 -12.54
CA GLN A 198 -12.58 -10.87 -13.57
C GLN A 198 -13.82 -11.72 -13.32
N ASP A 199 -15.00 -11.15 -13.57
CA ASP A 199 -16.25 -11.92 -13.57
C ASP A 199 -16.12 -13.12 -14.50
N ASP A 200 -16.69 -14.25 -14.06
CA ASP A 200 -16.83 -15.54 -14.76
C ASP A 200 -15.57 -16.39 -14.95
N THR A 201 -14.43 -16.00 -14.40
CA THR A 201 -13.25 -16.87 -14.31
C THR A 201 -12.72 -16.91 -12.88
N LEU A 202 -13.47 -17.57 -11.99
CA LEU A 202 -12.86 -18.05 -10.77
C LEU A 202 -11.69 -18.95 -11.20
N HIS A 203 -10.47 -18.60 -10.79
CA HIS A 203 -9.44 -19.60 -10.75
C HIS A 203 -9.83 -20.49 -9.58
N ASP A 204 -10.52 -21.61 -9.85
CA ASP A 204 -11.19 -22.45 -8.84
C ASP A 204 -10.26 -22.89 -7.69
N SER A 205 -8.94 -22.79 -7.88
CA SER A 205 -7.90 -23.09 -6.91
C SER A 205 -7.34 -21.90 -6.11
N CYS A 206 -7.79 -20.66 -6.37
CA CYS A 206 -7.24 -19.45 -5.73
C CYS A 206 -8.32 -18.59 -5.07
N ASP A 207 -8.20 -18.41 -3.75
CA ASP A 207 -9.13 -17.61 -2.93
C ASP A 207 -8.44 -16.48 -2.13
N LEU A 208 -7.25 -16.06 -2.56
CA LEU A 208 -6.46 -15.04 -1.86
C LEU A 208 -6.82 -13.61 -2.29
N TYR A 209 -8.11 -13.30 -2.36
CA TYR A 209 -8.60 -11.99 -2.83
C TYR A 209 -8.63 -10.91 -1.74
N GLY A 210 -8.18 -11.19 -0.52
CA GLY A 210 -8.21 -10.23 0.59
C GLY A 210 -9.61 -9.89 1.10
N THR A 211 -10.61 -10.75 0.91
CA THR A 211 -12.01 -10.50 1.34
C THR A 211 -12.19 -10.43 2.86
N SER A 212 -11.27 -11.04 3.60
CA SER A 212 -11.19 -10.97 5.06
C SER A 212 -10.32 -9.82 5.56
N ASN A 213 -9.63 -9.10 4.68
CA ASN A 213 -8.68 -8.08 5.09
C ASN A 213 -9.38 -6.91 5.80
N THR A 214 -8.98 -6.59 7.03
CA THR A 214 -9.65 -5.58 7.86
C THR A 214 -9.47 -4.18 7.29
N GLU A 215 -8.26 -3.82 6.85
CA GLU A 215 -7.97 -2.54 6.19
C GLU A 215 -8.77 -2.42 4.89
N GLY A 216 -8.78 -3.48 4.09
CA GLY A 216 -9.52 -3.54 2.83
C GLY A 216 -11.02 -3.35 3.04
N ARG A 217 -11.62 -3.93 4.08
CA ARG A 217 -13.03 -3.70 4.44
C ARG A 217 -13.29 -2.24 4.82
N GLY A 218 -12.45 -1.67 5.68
CA GLY A 218 -12.58 -0.27 6.13
C GLY A 218 -12.41 0.73 4.98
N LEU A 219 -11.39 0.54 4.15
CA LEU A 219 -11.14 1.37 2.96
C LEU A 219 -12.24 1.24 1.91
N ASN A 220 -12.92 0.10 1.84
CA ASN A 220 -14.08 -0.14 0.98
C ASN A 220 -15.42 0.20 1.67
N GLY A 221 -15.40 1.07 2.69
CA GLY A 221 -16.60 1.72 3.22
C GLY A 221 -17.34 0.97 4.33
N VAL A 222 -16.77 -0.12 4.87
CA VAL A 222 -17.30 -0.73 6.10
C VAL A 222 -16.91 0.16 7.28
N ASP A 223 -17.89 0.49 8.13
CA ASP A 223 -17.65 1.24 9.36
C ASP A 223 -16.64 0.50 10.26
N SER A 224 -15.71 1.24 10.88
CA SER A 224 -14.62 0.66 11.69
C SER A 224 -15.15 -0.22 12.83
N SER A 225 -16.32 0.10 13.39
CA SER A 225 -16.98 -0.72 14.43
C SER A 225 -17.54 -2.06 13.92
N LEU A 226 -17.66 -2.23 12.60
CA LEU A 226 -18.24 -3.40 11.94
C LEU A 226 -17.23 -4.19 11.09
N VAL A 227 -16.01 -3.67 10.88
CA VAL A 227 -14.98 -4.28 10.02
C VAL A 227 -14.70 -5.75 10.36
N CYS A 228 -14.79 -6.14 11.63
CA CYS A 228 -14.59 -7.52 12.05
C CYS A 228 -15.68 -8.48 11.53
N SER A 229 -16.94 -8.07 11.62
CA SER A 229 -18.09 -8.93 11.31
C SER A 229 -18.62 -8.77 9.89
N THR A 230 -18.26 -7.70 9.19
CA THR A 230 -18.91 -7.31 7.93
C THR A 230 -17.90 -7.22 6.80
N SER A 231 -18.07 -8.04 5.78
CA SER A 231 -17.36 -7.89 4.51
C SER A 231 -17.90 -6.69 3.73
N SER A 232 -17.04 -5.98 3.01
CA SER A 232 -17.52 -4.98 2.06
C SER A 232 -18.19 -5.65 0.85
N SER A 233 -19.10 -4.93 0.20
CA SER A 233 -19.70 -5.29 -1.08
C SER A 233 -19.51 -4.20 -2.15
N PHE A 234 -18.63 -3.23 -1.89
CA PHE A 234 -18.44 -2.04 -2.71
C PHE A 234 -16.95 -1.76 -2.93
N ILE A 235 -16.55 -1.44 -4.16
CA ILE A 235 -15.17 -1.03 -4.47
C ILE A 235 -15.08 0.49 -4.35
N SER A 236 -14.36 1.00 -3.35
CA SER A 236 -14.10 2.45 -3.21
C SER A 236 -12.97 2.96 -4.11
N HIS A 237 -12.18 2.03 -4.66
CA HIS A 237 -10.89 2.27 -5.34
C HIS A 237 -9.75 2.70 -4.43
N SER A 238 -9.93 2.65 -3.10
CA SER A 238 -8.90 3.05 -2.12
C SER A 238 -8.02 1.90 -1.63
N PHE A 239 -8.27 0.66 -2.08
CA PHE A 239 -7.52 -0.52 -1.64
C PHE A 239 -7.16 -1.43 -2.82
N ILE A 240 -5.91 -1.86 -2.85
CA ILE A 240 -5.43 -2.95 -3.71
C ILE A 240 -4.74 -3.97 -2.83
N HIS A 241 -5.20 -5.20 -2.91
CA HIS A 241 -4.57 -6.37 -2.32
C HIS A 241 -3.73 -7.06 -3.40
N ALA A 242 -2.47 -7.37 -3.07
CA ALA A 242 -1.56 -8.04 -3.98
C ALA A 242 -0.93 -9.27 -3.30
N GLU A 243 -1.18 -10.45 -3.85
CA GLU A 243 -0.55 -11.71 -3.46
C GLU A 243 0.47 -12.10 -4.51
N GLN A 244 1.64 -12.58 -4.10
CA GLN A 244 2.74 -12.86 -5.03
C GLN A 244 3.65 -13.99 -4.56
N LYS A 245 4.23 -14.70 -5.53
CA LYS A 245 5.20 -15.77 -5.29
C LYS A 245 6.50 -15.28 -4.69
N TYR A 246 7.25 -16.20 -4.09
CA TYR A 246 8.47 -15.85 -3.37
C TYR A 246 9.59 -15.38 -4.32
N PHE A 247 9.67 -15.94 -5.53
CA PHE A 247 10.68 -15.53 -6.52
C PHE A 247 10.54 -14.06 -6.95
N ILE A 248 9.31 -13.52 -6.96
CA ILE A 248 9.06 -12.11 -7.28
C ILE A 248 9.63 -11.20 -6.19
N ARG A 249 9.43 -11.58 -4.92
CA ARG A 249 9.88 -10.80 -3.76
C ARG A 249 11.39 -10.85 -3.53
N GLN A 250 12.06 -11.90 -4.00
CA GLN A 250 13.52 -12.05 -3.87
C GLN A 250 14.31 -11.15 -4.83
N ASN A 251 13.83 -10.95 -6.05
CA ASN A 251 14.59 -10.21 -7.05
C ASN A 251 14.32 -8.70 -6.96
N ARG A 252 15.28 -7.97 -6.39
CA ARG A 252 15.21 -6.51 -6.17
C ARG A 252 15.03 -5.69 -7.45
N SER A 253 15.40 -6.23 -8.61
CA SER A 253 15.14 -5.56 -9.89
C SER A 253 13.65 -5.46 -10.19
N TYR A 254 12.83 -6.36 -9.64
CA TYR A 254 11.38 -6.38 -9.84
C TYR A 254 10.65 -5.27 -9.06
N ASP A 255 11.28 -4.70 -8.02
CA ASP A 255 10.78 -3.49 -7.36
C ASP A 255 10.54 -2.36 -8.38
N LEU A 256 11.37 -2.30 -9.43
CA LEU A 256 11.22 -1.31 -10.50
C LEU A 256 9.97 -1.54 -11.35
N PHE A 257 9.57 -2.79 -11.57
CA PHE A 257 8.34 -3.11 -12.33
C PHE A 257 7.10 -2.62 -11.57
N TRP A 258 7.00 -2.93 -10.28
CA TRP A 258 5.94 -2.42 -9.41
C TRP A 258 5.94 -0.89 -9.36
N ALA A 259 7.11 -0.27 -9.17
CA ALA A 259 7.24 1.17 -9.08
C ALA A 259 6.85 1.90 -10.38
N ASN A 260 7.28 1.37 -11.53
CA ASN A 260 6.91 1.91 -12.84
C ASN A 260 5.42 1.74 -13.11
N ALA A 261 4.86 0.58 -12.75
CA ALA A 261 3.43 0.35 -12.90
C ALA A 261 2.60 1.37 -12.10
N LEU A 262 3.00 1.69 -10.87
CA LEU A 262 2.37 2.77 -10.09
C LEU A 262 2.49 4.12 -10.81
N LYS A 263 3.71 4.54 -11.19
CA LYS A 263 3.96 5.82 -11.88
C LYS A 263 3.10 5.97 -13.14
N TYR A 264 3.14 4.98 -14.01
CA TYR A 264 2.44 5.03 -15.30
C TYR A 264 0.92 4.90 -15.17
N SER A 265 0.41 4.39 -14.05
CA SER A 265 -1.04 4.36 -13.78
C SER A 265 -1.61 5.71 -13.36
N TYR A 266 -0.79 6.57 -12.75
CA TYR A 266 -1.13 7.96 -12.44
C TYR A 266 -0.83 8.93 -13.59
N SER A 267 -0.03 8.50 -14.57
CA SER A 267 0.25 9.28 -15.77
C SER A 267 -0.92 9.17 -16.74
N SER A 268 -1.52 10.29 -17.13
CA SER A 268 -2.46 10.30 -18.25
C SER A 268 -1.69 10.08 -19.56
N VAL A 269 -1.55 8.84 -20.02
CA VAL A 269 -0.95 8.56 -21.33
C VAL A 269 -1.95 8.97 -22.42
N TYR A 270 -1.85 10.21 -22.90
CA TYR A 270 -2.45 10.61 -24.17
C TYR A 270 -1.56 10.12 -25.31
N CYS A 271 -1.88 8.97 -25.90
CA CYS A 271 -1.35 8.63 -27.22
C CYS A 271 -2.04 9.53 -28.25
N LEU A 272 -1.48 10.72 -28.52
CA LEU A 272 -1.89 11.47 -29.71
C LEU A 272 -1.44 10.67 -30.95
N PRO A 273 -2.32 10.38 -31.91
CA PRO A 273 -1.89 9.81 -33.17
C PRO A 273 -1.05 10.84 -33.93
N ILE A 274 0.27 10.69 -33.88
CA ILE A 274 1.16 11.43 -34.78
C ILE A 274 0.97 10.81 -36.16
N ARG A 275 0.41 11.57 -37.10
CA ARG A 275 0.42 11.22 -38.52
C ARG A 275 1.84 11.40 -39.07
N ASP A 276 2.75 10.49 -38.76
CA ASP A 276 4.01 10.40 -39.51
C ASP A 276 4.38 8.92 -39.72
N ASN A 277 4.63 8.56 -40.98
CA ASN A 277 4.75 7.20 -41.52
C ASN A 277 6.01 6.43 -41.07
N VAL A 278 6.68 6.81 -39.98
CA VAL A 278 7.90 6.14 -39.51
C VAL A 278 7.98 6.16 -37.99
N GLY A 279 7.58 5.07 -37.33
CA GLY A 279 7.89 4.78 -35.92
C GLY A 279 7.14 5.62 -34.88
N GLY A 280 6.06 5.07 -34.31
CA GLY A 280 5.27 5.71 -33.27
C GLY A 280 6.10 6.03 -32.02
N SER A 281 6.18 7.30 -31.66
CA SER A 281 6.74 7.78 -30.40
C SER A 281 5.60 8.22 -29.48
N CYS A 282 5.50 7.66 -28.28
CA CYS A 282 4.53 8.09 -27.27
C CYS A 282 5.08 9.28 -26.47
N LEU A 283 4.29 10.35 -26.35
CA LEU A 283 4.58 11.48 -25.47
C LEU A 283 3.86 11.23 -24.14
N VAL A 284 4.61 10.92 -23.09
CA VAL A 284 4.07 10.83 -21.73
C VAL A 284 3.91 12.26 -21.21
N VAL A 285 2.67 12.71 -21.03
CA VAL A 285 2.36 13.96 -20.36
C VAL A 285 2.08 13.63 -18.90
N ASP A 286 2.95 14.11 -18.01
CA ASP A 286 2.79 13.93 -16.58
C ASP A 286 1.67 14.82 -16.06
N SER A 287 0.60 14.22 -15.52
CA SER A 287 -0.51 14.93 -14.88
C SER A 287 -0.22 15.34 -13.43
N SER A 288 0.98 15.06 -12.91
CA SER A 288 1.38 15.37 -11.53
C SER A 288 1.46 16.88 -11.20
N SER A 289 1.38 17.76 -12.19
CA SER A 289 1.57 19.21 -12.02
C SER A 289 0.40 19.98 -11.40
N LEU A 290 -0.63 19.32 -10.86
CA LEU A 290 -1.84 19.98 -10.33
C LEU A 290 -2.09 19.84 -8.82
N ILE A 291 -1.22 19.18 -8.05
CA ILE A 291 -1.39 19.07 -6.60
C ILE A 291 -0.34 19.93 -5.89
N ASN A 292 -0.72 21.19 -5.60
CA ASN A 292 0.09 22.10 -4.79
C ASN A 292 0.14 21.61 -3.33
N PHE A 293 1.33 21.24 -2.88
CA PHE A 293 1.56 20.43 -1.68
C PHE A 293 1.99 21.28 -0.47
N SER A 294 1.05 22.02 0.14
CA SER A 294 1.31 22.74 1.40
C SER A 294 0.41 22.35 2.57
N GLN A 295 -0.45 21.35 2.41
CA GLN A 295 -1.47 20.98 3.42
C GLN A 295 -1.32 19.58 4.02
N PHE A 296 -0.25 18.83 3.68
CA PHE A 296 -0.03 17.45 4.15
C PHE A 296 0.06 17.28 5.69
N LEU A 297 0.10 18.36 6.46
CA LEU A 297 0.86 18.39 7.70
C LEU A 297 0.22 19.10 8.90
N PHE A 298 -1.11 19.09 9.00
CA PHE A 298 -1.80 19.66 10.17
C PHE A 298 -2.64 18.67 10.99
N LEU A 299 -2.76 17.40 10.56
CA LEU A 299 -3.80 16.50 11.10
C LEU A 299 -3.31 15.14 11.60
N PHE A 300 -2.01 14.83 11.50
CA PHE A 300 -1.48 13.51 11.88
C PHE A 300 -1.52 13.18 13.39
N ILE A 301 -2.04 14.09 14.24
CA ILE A 301 -1.59 14.21 15.63
C ILE A 301 -2.73 14.27 16.66
N PHE A 302 -3.95 14.65 16.27
CA PHE A 302 -5.02 14.87 17.25
C PHE A 302 -5.73 13.59 17.71
N PHE A 303 -5.63 12.48 16.98
CA PHE A 303 -6.48 11.30 17.21
C PHE A 303 -5.87 10.16 18.03
N ILE A 304 -4.54 10.04 18.11
CA ILE A 304 -3.89 8.98 18.93
C ILE A 304 -4.12 9.21 20.44
N PHE A 305 -4.61 10.39 20.86
CA PHE A 305 -4.76 10.77 22.27
C PHE A 305 -6.08 10.41 22.95
N PHE A 306 -7.12 9.99 22.22
CA PHE A 306 -8.46 9.81 22.82
C PHE A 306 -8.91 8.36 23.05
N ILE A 307 -8.11 7.36 22.68
CA ILE A 307 -8.53 5.94 22.76
C ILE A 307 -7.75 5.12 23.81
N PHE A 308 -6.69 5.69 24.42
CA PHE A 308 -5.89 5.01 25.45
C PHE A 308 -5.98 5.65 26.86
N LEU A 309 -7.10 6.31 27.18
CA LEU A 309 -7.51 6.65 28.55
C LEU A 309 -8.81 5.94 28.93
#